data_AF-A0A846HKZ5-F1
#
_entry.id   AF-A0A846HKZ5-F1
#
_cell.length_a   1.000
_cell.length_b   1.000
_cell.length_c   1.000
_cell.angle_alpha   90.00
_cell.angle_beta   90.00
_cell.angle_gamma   90.00
#
_symmetry.space_group_name_H-M   'P 1'
#
loop_
_entity.id
_entity.type
_entity.pdbx_description
1 polymer ?
#
loop_
_entity_poly.entity_id
_entity_poly.type
_entity_poly.pdbx_seq_one_letter_code
_entity_poly.pdbx_strand_id
1 'polypeptide(L)'
;MTYCVGLLLDPERRRQGHAKRLLTRLFAAVERVGLSALRLETDWLWPPAVRLYLDGGFAVANWKHALSLVRWLATQGWPLIRSERTWADRLRWMDAGMPEGLAHKIQLWEAYAQHHGLPVRTPRIPGLSYSSWEALS
;
A
#
# COMPACT_ATOMS: atom_id res chain seq x y z
N MET A 1 -13.09 0.50 -0.48
CA MET A 1 -12.76 -0.66 0.35
C MET A 1 -13.14 -1.87 -0.46
N THR A 2 -12.18 -2.44 -1.20
CA THR A 2 -12.47 -3.60 -2.05
C THR A 2 -12.00 -4.83 -1.28
N TYR A 3 -12.98 -5.57 -0.77
CA TYR A 3 -12.79 -6.85 -0.08
C TYR A 3 -12.32 -7.88 -1.13
N CYS A 4 -11.18 -8.51 -0.88
CA CYS A 4 -10.71 -9.63 -1.71
C CYS A 4 -11.40 -10.90 -1.22
N VAL A 5 -12.25 -11.47 -2.08
CA VAL A 5 -12.83 -12.81 -1.90
C VAL A 5 -11.69 -13.83 -1.90
N GLY A 6 -11.68 -14.72 -0.91
CA GLY A 6 -10.62 -15.72 -0.71
C GLY A 6 -10.33 -16.51 -2.00
N LEU A 7 -9.06 -16.55 -2.38
CA LEU A 7 -8.62 -17.28 -3.57
C LEU A 7 -8.29 -18.73 -3.20
N LEU A 8 -9.24 -19.62 -3.41
CA LEU A 8 -9.02 -21.05 -3.25
C LEU A 8 -8.75 -21.68 -4.63
N LEU A 9 -7.63 -22.39 -4.74
CA LEU A 9 -7.35 -23.24 -5.88
C LEU A 9 -7.59 -24.70 -5.50
N ASP A 10 -8.32 -25.37 -6.37
CA ASP A 10 -8.47 -26.83 -6.40
C ASP A 10 -7.09 -27.50 -6.21
N PRO A 11 -6.91 -28.36 -5.19
CA PRO A 11 -5.66 -29.08 -4.93
C PRO A 11 -5.06 -29.75 -6.17
N GLU A 12 -5.88 -30.33 -7.04
CA GLU A 12 -5.41 -31.06 -8.23
C GLU A 12 -4.88 -30.15 -9.34
N ARG A 13 -5.20 -28.85 -9.28
CA ARG A 13 -4.79 -27.85 -10.29
C ARG A 13 -3.67 -26.93 -9.79
N ARG A 14 -3.06 -27.22 -8.63
CA ARG A 14 -1.94 -26.44 -8.08
C ARG A 14 -0.68 -26.58 -8.94
N ARG A 15 0.27 -25.66 -8.77
CA ARG A 15 1.59 -25.63 -9.44
C ARG A 15 1.59 -25.51 -10.98
N GLN A 16 0.43 -25.26 -11.59
CA GLN A 16 0.30 -25.05 -13.05
C GLN A 16 0.28 -23.55 -13.46
N GLY A 17 0.63 -22.65 -12.53
CA GLY A 17 0.70 -21.19 -12.77
C GLY A 17 -0.65 -20.46 -12.85
N HIS A 18 -1.79 -21.15 -12.61
CA HIS A 18 -3.13 -20.52 -12.62
C HIS A 18 -3.24 -19.36 -11.62
N ALA A 19 -2.71 -19.54 -10.42
CA ALA A 19 -2.69 -18.51 -9.37
C ALA A 19 -2.00 -17.23 -9.84
N LYS A 20 -0.79 -17.38 -10.42
CA LYS A 20 0.00 -16.26 -10.92
C LYS A 20 -0.70 -15.54 -12.06
N ARG A 21 -1.24 -16.28 -13.04
CA ARG A 21 -2.00 -15.69 -14.16
C ARG A 21 -3.24 -14.94 -13.68
N LEU A 22 -3.96 -15.50 -12.71
CA LEU A 22 -5.13 -14.87 -12.15
C LEU A 22 -4.78 -13.58 -11.39
N LEU A 23 -3.74 -13.61 -10.54
CA LEU A 23 -3.23 -12.42 -9.86
C LEU A 23 -2.79 -11.36 -10.88
N THR A 24 -2.05 -11.72 -11.93
CA THR A 24 -1.66 -10.81 -13.02
C THR A 24 -2.88 -10.14 -13.68
N ARG A 25 -3.91 -10.92 -14.01
CA ARG A 25 -5.14 -10.37 -14.62
C ARG A 25 -5.94 -9.50 -13.66
N LEU A 26 -6.02 -9.91 -12.39
CA LEU A 26 -6.66 -9.14 -11.33
C LEU A 26 -5.96 -7.79 -11.18
N PHE A 27 -4.62 -7.75 -11.20
CA PHE A 27 -3.87 -6.50 -11.15
C PHE A 27 -4.15 -5.59 -12.34
N ALA A 28 -4.10 -6.13 -13.56
CA ALA A 28 -4.41 -5.35 -14.76
C ALA A 28 -5.85 -4.80 -14.72
N ALA A 29 -6.79 -5.53 -14.11
CA ALA A 29 -8.15 -5.05 -13.89
C ALA A 29 -8.18 -3.93 -12.82
N VAL A 30 -7.56 -4.15 -11.66
CA VAL A 30 -7.46 -3.20 -10.53
C VAL A 30 -6.86 -1.86 -11.00
N GLU A 31 -5.81 -1.89 -11.81
CA GLU A 31 -5.19 -0.71 -12.42
C GLU A 31 -6.19 0.06 -13.31
N ARG A 32 -6.98 -0.64 -14.13
CA ARG A 32 -7.99 -0.02 -15.01
C ARG A 32 -9.15 0.62 -14.25
N VAL A 33 -9.54 0.07 -13.09
CA VAL A 33 -10.58 0.68 -12.25
C VAL A 33 -10.06 1.80 -11.35
N GLY A 34 -8.78 2.16 -11.46
CA GLY A 34 -8.17 3.23 -10.67
C GLY A 34 -7.98 2.87 -9.19
N LEU A 35 -7.97 1.58 -8.85
CA LEU A 35 -7.68 1.13 -7.50
C LEU A 35 -6.18 1.25 -7.23
N SER A 36 -5.86 1.56 -5.98
CA SER A 36 -4.57 2.04 -5.51
C SER A 36 -3.60 0.97 -5.04
N ALA A 37 -4.17 -0.13 -4.57
CA ALA A 37 -3.48 -1.21 -3.93
C ALA A 37 -4.38 -2.43 -3.94
N LEU A 38 -3.75 -3.59 -3.85
CA LEU A 38 -4.43 -4.82 -3.53
C LEU A 38 -3.94 -5.30 -2.17
N ARG A 39 -4.88 -5.53 -1.25
CA ARG A 39 -4.60 -6.14 0.05
C ARG A 39 -5.23 -7.52 0.09
N LEU A 40 -4.47 -8.48 0.61
CA LEU A 40 -4.94 -9.82 0.92
C LEU A 40 -4.46 -10.24 2.30
N GLU A 41 -5.15 -11.22 2.87
CA GLU A 41 -4.75 -11.86 4.12
C GLU A 41 -4.46 -13.33 3.86
N THR A 42 -3.42 -13.86 4.50
CA THR A 42 -3.07 -15.27 4.43
C THR A 42 -2.48 -15.74 5.74
N ASP A 43 -2.77 -16.98 6.12
CA ASP A 43 -2.15 -17.60 7.29
C ASP A 43 -0.65 -17.82 7.04
N TRP A 44 0.19 -17.50 8.02
CA TRP A 44 1.65 -17.73 7.93
C TRP A 44 1.99 -19.22 7.82
N LEU A 45 1.09 -20.10 8.29
CA LEU A 45 1.23 -21.55 8.19
C LEU A 45 1.06 -22.08 6.76
N TRP A 46 0.77 -21.21 5.77
CA TRP A 46 0.66 -21.60 4.37
C TRP A 46 1.85 -21.06 3.52
N PRO A 47 3.09 -21.54 3.73
CA PRO A 47 4.29 -21.06 3.03
C PRO A 47 4.17 -20.96 1.50
N PRO A 48 3.50 -21.90 0.78
CA PRO A 48 3.36 -21.78 -0.66
C PRO A 48 2.54 -20.55 -1.10
N ALA A 49 1.52 -20.18 -0.34
CA ALA A 49 0.72 -18.99 -0.60
C ALA A 49 1.50 -17.72 -0.27
N VAL A 50 2.17 -17.70 0.88
CA VAL A 50 3.04 -16.59 1.30
C VAL A 50 4.10 -16.32 0.23
N ARG A 51 4.81 -17.36 -0.23
CA ARG A 51 5.83 -17.23 -1.27
C ARG A 51 5.26 -16.76 -2.60
N LEU A 52 4.10 -17.28 -3.02
CA LEU A 52 3.41 -16.81 -4.23
C LEU A 52 3.11 -15.30 -4.17
N TYR A 53 2.66 -14.78 -3.01
CA TYR A 53 2.34 -13.36 -2.88
C TYR A 53 3.59 -12.49 -2.81
N LEU A 54 4.64 -12.92 -2.12
CA LEU A 54 5.92 -12.21 -2.12
C LEU A 54 6.54 -12.16 -3.52
N ASP A 55 6.57 -13.30 -4.24
CA ASP A 55 7.02 -13.37 -5.65
C ASP A 55 6.11 -12.56 -6.59
N GLY A 56 4.85 -12.35 -6.19
CA GLY A 56 3.87 -11.50 -6.88
C GLY A 56 4.03 -10.01 -6.62
N GLY A 57 5.02 -9.60 -5.82
CA GLY A 57 5.33 -8.21 -5.52
C GLY A 57 4.49 -7.60 -4.39
N PHE A 58 3.86 -8.42 -3.54
CA PHE A 58 3.26 -7.93 -2.30
C PHE A 58 4.32 -7.80 -1.20
N ALA A 59 4.16 -6.82 -0.32
CA ALA A 59 4.91 -6.66 0.91
C ALA A 59 4.02 -6.98 2.12
N VAL A 60 4.60 -7.48 3.21
CA VAL A 60 3.87 -7.65 4.47
C VAL A 60 3.61 -6.27 5.08
N ALA A 61 2.33 -5.93 5.25
CA ALA A 61 1.87 -4.66 5.82
C ALA A 61 1.68 -4.73 7.34
N ASN A 62 1.18 -5.86 7.83
CA ASN A 62 0.91 -6.10 9.23
C ASN A 62 0.91 -7.60 9.51
N TRP A 63 1.19 -7.97 10.76
CA TRP A 63 1.15 -9.34 11.26
C TRP A 63 0.53 -9.34 12.65
N LYS A 64 -0.67 -9.93 12.77
CA LYS A 64 -1.37 -10.10 14.07
C LYS A 64 -1.83 -11.54 14.27
N HIS A 65 -2.88 -11.95 13.55
CA HIS A 65 -3.39 -13.34 13.54
C HIS A 65 -3.28 -14.00 12.16
N ALA A 66 -2.95 -13.22 11.13
CA ALA A 66 -2.59 -13.62 9.78
C ALA A 66 -1.58 -12.61 9.23
N LEU A 67 -0.94 -12.92 8.11
CA LEU A 67 -0.15 -11.97 7.35
C LEU A 67 -1.07 -11.13 6.48
N SER A 68 -1.09 -9.81 6.71
CA SER A 68 -1.71 -8.87 5.79
C SER A 68 -0.66 -8.46 4.78
N LEU A 69 -0.85 -8.83 3.51
CA LEU A 69 0.05 -8.47 2.43
C LEU A 69 -0.60 -7.45 1.52
N VAL A 70 0.17 -6.43 1.16
CA VAL A 70 -0.25 -5.34 0.30
C VAL A 70 0.70 -5.21 -0.87
N ARG A 71 0.16 -5.14 -2.07
CA ARG A 71 0.91 -4.69 -3.24
C ARG A 71 0.48 -3.27 -3.52
N TRP A 72 1.37 -2.35 -3.21
CA TRP A 72 1.21 -0.95 -3.54
C TRP A 72 1.43 -0.77 -5.03
N LEU A 73 0.48 -0.17 -5.73
CA LEU A 73 0.75 0.40 -7.05
C LEU A 73 1.51 1.73 -6.93
N ALA A 74 1.84 2.16 -5.70
CA ALA A 74 2.69 3.33 -5.43
C ALA A 74 4.20 3.07 -5.67
N THR A 75 4.61 1.87 -6.08
CA THR A 75 5.97 1.63 -6.58
C THR A 75 6.23 2.27 -7.95
N GLN A 76 5.25 3.00 -8.52
CA GLN A 76 5.36 3.71 -9.80
C GLN A 76 6.28 4.94 -9.75
N GLY A 77 7.00 5.16 -8.65
CA GLY A 77 7.95 6.24 -8.51
C GLY A 77 7.32 7.59 -8.20
N TRP A 78 8.19 8.58 -8.03
CA TRP A 78 7.85 9.97 -7.77
C TRP A 78 7.03 10.59 -8.91
N PRO A 79 6.15 11.56 -8.64
CA PRO A 79 5.93 12.23 -7.35
C PRO A 79 4.94 11.50 -6.42
N LEU A 80 5.07 11.71 -5.10
CA LEU A 80 4.12 11.15 -4.11
C LEU A 80 2.72 11.77 -4.20
N ILE A 81 2.65 13.05 -4.59
CA ILE A 81 1.40 13.75 -4.88
C ILE A 81 1.23 13.75 -6.40
N ARG A 82 0.30 12.94 -6.91
CA ARG A 82 0.17 12.75 -8.36
C ARG A 82 -0.84 13.69 -9.01
N SER A 83 -1.82 14.19 -8.25
CA SER A 83 -2.75 15.24 -8.70
C SER A 83 -3.50 15.86 -7.52
N GLU A 84 -4.04 17.08 -7.71
CA GLU A 84 -4.90 17.72 -6.70
C GLU A 84 -6.12 16.87 -6.35
N ARG A 85 -6.73 16.21 -7.35
CA ARG A 85 -7.87 15.33 -7.16
C ARG A 85 -7.55 14.16 -6.23
N THR A 86 -6.40 13.50 -6.43
CA THR A 86 -5.99 12.37 -5.58
C THR A 86 -5.53 12.83 -4.20
N TRP A 87 -4.95 14.03 -4.12
CA TRP A 87 -4.59 14.68 -2.86
C TRP A 87 -5.80 15.01 -1.98
N ALA A 88 -6.93 15.40 -2.59
CA ALA A 88 -8.17 15.64 -1.87
C ALA A 88 -8.62 14.39 -1.08
N ASP A 89 -8.40 13.20 -1.65
CA ASP A 89 -8.77 11.92 -1.04
C ASP A 89 -7.69 11.34 -0.09
N ARG A 90 -6.59 12.06 0.18
CA ARG A 90 -5.42 11.53 0.92
C ARG A 90 -5.77 10.87 2.27
N LEU A 91 -6.71 11.43 3.02
CA LEU A 91 -7.11 10.94 4.34
C LEU A 91 -7.72 9.54 4.27
N ARG A 92 -8.46 9.26 3.19
CA ARG A 92 -9.06 7.95 2.93
C ARG A 92 -8.00 6.85 2.79
N TRP A 93 -6.80 7.23 2.36
CA TRP A 93 -5.75 6.29 2.00
C TRP A 93 -4.64 6.15 3.04
N MET A 94 -4.70 6.88 4.16
CA MET A 94 -3.67 6.86 5.22
C MET A 94 -3.29 5.45 5.72
N ASP A 95 -4.23 4.51 5.70
CA ASP A 95 -4.04 3.12 6.14
C ASP A 95 -4.15 2.09 5.00
N ALA A 96 -4.50 2.53 3.79
CA ALA A 96 -5.04 1.65 2.77
C ALA A 96 -4.16 1.48 1.52
N GLY A 97 -3.12 2.28 1.35
CA GLY A 97 -2.45 2.32 0.06
C GLY A 97 -2.14 3.75 -0.29
N MET A 98 -2.12 4.11 -1.56
CA MET A 98 -1.81 5.43 -2.12
C MET A 98 -0.63 6.26 -1.57
N PRO A 99 0.25 6.73 -2.47
CA PRO A 99 1.37 7.59 -2.09
C PRO A 99 0.90 8.92 -1.46
N GLU A 100 -0.29 9.43 -1.77
CA GLU A 100 -0.83 10.65 -1.16
C GLU A 100 -1.15 10.49 0.33
N GLY A 101 -1.63 9.32 0.75
CA GLY A 101 -1.87 9.02 2.16
C GLY A 101 -0.57 8.94 2.95
N LEU A 102 0.47 8.34 2.35
CA LEU A 102 1.82 8.32 2.92
C LEU A 102 2.42 9.74 2.98
N ALA A 103 2.31 10.52 1.90
CA ALA A 103 2.78 11.91 1.85
C ALA A 103 2.15 12.74 2.96
N HIS A 104 0.83 12.63 3.15
CA HIS A 104 0.13 13.31 4.24
C HIS A 104 0.64 12.89 5.64
N LYS A 105 0.89 11.60 5.85
CA LYS A 105 1.47 11.11 7.11
C LYS A 105 2.86 11.71 7.33
N ILE A 106 3.74 11.70 6.32
CA ILE A 106 5.07 12.30 6.44
C ILE A 106 4.97 13.77 6.86
N GLN A 107 4.06 14.55 6.24
CA GLN A 107 3.84 15.95 6.64
C GLN A 107 3.44 16.07 8.11
N LEU A 108 2.44 15.31 8.56
CA LEU A 108 1.98 15.33 9.95
C LEU A 108 3.09 14.93 10.93
N TRP A 109 3.80 13.83 10.65
CA TRP A 109 4.85 13.31 11.52
C TRP A 109 6.04 14.26 11.62
N GLU A 110 6.48 14.85 10.51
CA GLU A 110 7.59 15.80 10.55
C GLU A 110 7.19 17.12 11.23
N ALA A 111 5.97 17.61 11.00
CA ALA A 111 5.46 18.80 11.68
C ALA A 111 5.35 18.58 13.19
N TYR A 112 4.81 17.43 13.59
CA TYR A 112 4.75 17.01 15.00
C TYR A 112 6.15 16.89 15.62
N ALA A 113 7.06 16.21 14.93
CA ALA A 113 8.44 16.05 15.40
C ALA A 113 9.13 17.40 15.59
N GLN A 114 8.98 18.33 14.64
CA GLN A 114 9.52 19.68 14.75
C GLN A 114 8.90 20.46 15.92
N HIS A 115 7.58 20.41 16.09
CA HIS A 115 6.87 21.07 17.19
C HIS A 115 7.34 20.58 18.57
N HIS A 116 7.69 19.29 18.68
CA HIS A 116 8.22 18.69 19.91
C HIS A 116 9.75 18.69 20.02
N GLY A 117 10.47 19.38 19.12
CA GLY A 117 11.93 19.47 19.15
C GLY A 117 12.66 18.14 18.85
N LEU A 118 11.95 17.18 18.24
CA LEU A 118 12.54 15.90 17.82
C LEU A 118 13.34 16.10 16.52
N PRO A 119 14.55 15.51 16.42
CA PRO A 119 15.40 15.69 15.25
C PRO A 119 14.80 15.00 14.01
N VAL A 120 14.53 15.78 12.96
CA VAL A 120 14.14 15.29 11.63
C VAL A 120 15.34 15.41 10.69
N ARG A 121 15.96 14.28 10.35
CA ARG A 121 17.17 14.22 9.49
C ARG A 121 16.89 13.74 8.07
N THR A 122 15.62 13.54 7.73
CA THR A 122 15.19 13.07 6.41
C THR A 122 15.43 14.16 5.36
N PRO A 123 16.00 13.82 4.19
CA PRO A 123 16.06 14.75 3.07
C PRO A 123 14.65 15.22 2.67
N ARG A 124 14.54 16.47 2.21
CA ARG A 124 13.26 17.03 1.75
C ARG A 124 12.78 16.30 0.49
N ILE A 125 11.49 15.96 0.50
CA ILE A 125 10.78 15.20 -0.53
C ILE A 125 10.28 16.18 -1.60
N PRO A 126 10.76 16.11 -2.87
CA PRO A 126 10.27 17.00 -3.93
C PRO A 126 8.74 16.97 -4.10
N GLY A 127 8.13 18.15 -4.18
CA GLY A 127 6.69 18.28 -4.32
C GLY A 127 5.87 18.09 -3.03
N LEU A 128 6.51 17.88 -1.88
CA LEU A 128 5.85 17.85 -0.58
C LEU A 128 5.94 19.21 0.11
N SER A 129 4.80 19.73 0.58
CA SER A 129 4.78 20.91 1.45
C SER A 129 5.16 20.54 2.88
N TYR A 130 5.89 21.39 3.59
CA TYR A 130 6.26 21.20 4.99
C TYR A 130 5.71 22.36 5.82
N SER A 131 4.47 22.19 6.27
CA SER A 131 3.76 23.16 7.12
C SER A 131 4.08 22.95 8.60
N SER A 132 3.84 23.96 9.43
CA SER A 132 3.96 23.81 10.88
C SER A 132 2.85 22.92 11.43
N TRP A 133 3.01 22.44 12.66
CA TRP A 133 2.02 21.58 13.32
C TRP A 133 0.68 22.31 13.46
N GLU A 134 0.70 23.59 13.81
CA GLU A 134 -0.49 24.42 14.01
C GLU A 134 -1.29 24.63 12.73
N ALA A 135 -0.63 24.59 11.57
CA ALA A 135 -1.29 24.68 10.27
C ALA A 135 -1.92 23.34 9.81
N LEU A 136 -1.59 22.23 10.48
CA LEU A 136 -2.06 20.87 10.12
C LEU A 136 -2.98 20.24 11.18
N SER A 137 -3.01 20.77 12.41
CA SER A 137 -3.79 20.29 13.56
C SER A 137 -5.17 20.92 13.68
#